data_AF-A0A6L8A028-F1
#
_entry.id   AF-A0A6L8A028-F1
#
_cell.length_a   1.000
_cell.length_b   1.000
_cell.length_c   1.000
_cell.angle_alpha   90.00
_cell.angle_beta   90.00
_cell.angle_gamma   90.00
#
_symmetry.space_group_name_H-M   'P 1'
#
loop_
_entity.id
_entity.type
_entity.pdbx_description
1 polymer ?
#
loop_
_entity_poly.entity_id
_entity_poly.type
_entity_poly.pdbx_seq_one_letter_code
_entity_poly.pdbx_strand_id
1 'polypeptide(L)' 'LGADLAANDEREDYLRATLSADDAGRPVATPFAKQDSSMLSRLAAADALIVRPPHAPPAAAGDSVAIIPLSKDLAVI' A
#
# COMPACT_ATOMS: atom_id res chain seq x y z
N LEU A 1 -3.70 3.48 7.15
CA LEU A 1 -4.02 3.67 5.72
C LEU A 1 -4.15 5.17 5.44
N GLY A 2 -3.62 5.69 4.34
CA GLY A 2 -3.62 7.14 4.05
C GLY A 2 -4.73 7.64 3.13
N ALA A 3 -5.51 6.74 2.52
CA ALA A 3 -6.64 7.07 1.66
C ALA A 3 -7.67 5.94 1.67
N ASP A 4 -8.94 6.25 1.40
CA ASP A 4 -10.01 5.25 1.35
C ASP A 4 -9.77 4.20 0.25
N LEU A 5 -10.16 2.97 0.54
CA LEU A 5 -10.11 1.83 -0.36
C LEU A 5 -11.49 1.20 -0.49
N ALA A 6 -11.90 0.92 -1.73
CA ALA A 6 -13.13 0.18 -2.00
C ALA A 6 -13.02 -1.28 -1.54
N ALA A 7 -14.15 -1.98 -1.54
CA ALA A 7 -14.15 -3.44 -1.36
C ALA A 7 -13.26 -4.09 -2.41
N ASN A 8 -12.52 -5.11 -2.00
CA ASN A 8 -11.68 -5.86 -2.91
C ASN A 8 -12.50 -6.91 -3.67
N ASP A 9 -12.04 -7.29 -4.85
CA ASP A 9 -12.70 -8.30 -5.67
C ASP A 9 -12.28 -9.73 -5.27
N GLU A 10 -12.44 -10.70 -6.16
CA GLU A 10 -12.13 -12.11 -5.94
C GLU A 10 -10.62 -12.40 -5.82
N ARG A 11 -9.78 -11.44 -6.19
CA ARG A 11 -8.32 -11.59 -6.26
C ARG A 11 -7.68 -10.96 -5.04
N GLU A 12 -6.49 -11.45 -4.71
CA GLU A 12 -5.66 -10.73 -3.75
C GLU A 12 -4.92 -9.59 -4.46
N ASP A 13 -5.16 -8.37 -4.00
CA ASP A 13 -4.61 -7.16 -4.58
C ASP A 13 -3.43 -6.64 -3.77
N TYR A 14 -2.38 -6.23 -4.49
CA TYR A 14 -1.16 -5.67 -3.94
C TYR A 14 -1.01 -4.23 -4.41
N LEU A 15 -1.59 -3.30 -3.66
CA LEU A 15 -1.65 -1.90 -4.06
C LEU A 15 -0.33 -1.22 -3.75
N ARG A 16 0.33 -0.69 -4.78
CA ARG A 16 1.57 0.08 -4.61
C ARG A 16 1.29 1.35 -3.83
N ALA A 17 2.08 1.59 -2.80
CA ALA A 17 1.91 2.71 -1.86
C ALA A 17 3.25 3.35 -1.49
N THR A 18 3.19 4.62 -1.13
CA THR A 18 4.28 5.32 -0.43
C THR A 18 4.03 5.29 1.07
N LEU A 19 5.11 5.29 1.86
CA LEU A 19 5.03 5.36 3.32
C LEU A 19 5.40 6.78 3.78
N SER A 20 4.58 7.34 4.66
CA SER A 20 4.92 8.54 5.44
C SER A 20 4.74 8.27 6.93
N ALA A 21 5.23 9.16 7.79
CA ALA A 21 4.93 9.13 9.21
C ALA A 21 3.79 10.13 9.52
N ASP A 22 2.88 9.76 10.42
CA ASP A 22 1.93 10.72 11.01
C ASP A 22 2.58 11.54 12.15
N ASP A 23 1.82 12.45 12.75
CA ASP A 23 2.29 13.30 13.87
C ASP A 23 2.73 12.49 15.10
N ALA A 24 2.29 11.24 15.22
CA ALA A 24 2.68 10.31 16.29
C ALA A 24 3.84 9.39 15.88
N GLY A 25 4.43 9.59 14.70
CA GLY A 25 5.52 8.77 14.16
C GLY A 25 5.10 7.41 13.61
N ARG A 26 3.80 7.14 13.46
CA ARG A 26 3.29 5.86 12.96
C ARG A 26 3.33 5.83 11.43
N PRO A 27 3.66 4.67 10.82
CA PRO A 27 3.70 4.56 9.37
C PRO A 27 2.29 4.63 8.76
N VAL A 28 2.14 5.48 7.76
CA VAL A 28 0.92 5.66 6.98
C VAL A 28 1.20 5.25 5.53
N ALA A 29 0.60 4.15 5.10
CA ALA A 29 0.64 3.69 3.72
C ALA A 29 -0.43 4.39 2.88
N THR A 30 -0.01 5.14 1.86
CA THR A 30 -0.90 5.85 0.94
C THR A 30 -0.81 5.21 -0.45
N PRO A 31 -1.87 4.56 -0.96
CA PRO A 31 -1.85 3.92 -2.27
C PRO A 31 -1.73 4.97 -3.38
N PHE A 32 -1.03 4.64 -4.47
CA PHE A 32 -1.09 5.48 -5.67
C PHE A 32 -2.50 5.45 -6.26
N ALA A 33 -3.00 6.61 -6.71
CA ALA A 33 -4.31 6.74 -7.34
C ALA A 33 -4.46 5.88 -8.62
N LYS A 34 -3.34 5.56 -9.29
CA LYS A 34 -3.31 4.75 -10.50
C LYS A 34 -2.50 3.48 -10.29
N GLN A 35 -3.13 2.32 -10.50
CA GLN A 35 -2.60 0.98 -10.22
C GLN A 35 -2.43 0.13 -11.47
N ASP A 36 -2.20 0.72 -12.64
CA ASP A 36 -1.94 -0.04 -13.87
C ASP A 36 -0.68 -0.92 -13.72
N SER A 37 -0.79 -2.20 -14.07
CA SER A 37 0.29 -3.19 -13.91
C SER A 37 1.51 -2.89 -14.78
N SER A 38 1.33 -2.23 -15.92
CA SER A 38 2.41 -1.83 -16.83
C SER A 38 3.24 -0.66 -16.32
N MET A 39 2.84 0.02 -15.24
CA MET A 39 3.55 1.18 -14.70
C MET A 39 4.71 0.78 -13.78
N LEU A 40 5.84 0.40 -14.39
CA LEU A 40 7.09 0.12 -13.69
C LEU A 40 7.61 1.32 -12.89
N SER A 41 7.39 2.54 -13.36
CA SER A 41 7.79 3.76 -12.65
C SER A 41 7.11 3.91 -11.28
N ARG A 42 5.84 3.48 -11.16
CA ARG A 42 5.11 3.48 -9.88
C ARG A 42 5.58 2.37 -8.96
N LEU A 43 5.97 1.22 -9.53
CA LEU A 43 6.56 0.15 -8.73
C LEU A 43 7.92 0.58 -8.17
N ALA A 44 8.78 1.20 -8.97
CA ALA A 44 10.07 1.71 -8.51
C ALA A 44 9.94 2.84 -7.47
N ALA A 45 8.87 3.64 -7.56
CA ALA A 45 8.59 4.70 -6.61
C ALA A 45 7.96 4.20 -5.30
N ALA A 46 7.30 3.04 -5.30
CA ALA A 46 6.62 2.49 -4.13
C ALA A 46 7.61 2.17 -2.99
N ASP A 47 7.17 2.37 -1.75
CA ASP A 47 7.90 1.99 -0.55
C ASP A 47 7.29 0.74 0.11
N ALA A 48 6.04 0.42 -0.24
CA ALA A 48 5.35 -0.78 0.21
C ALA A 48 4.23 -1.21 -0.74
N LEU A 49 3.75 -2.43 -0.56
CA LEU A 49 2.52 -2.96 -1.13
C LEU A 49 1.49 -3.13 -0.01
N ILE A 50 0.32 -2.51 -0.14
CA ILE A 50 -0.82 -2.78 0.74
C ILE A 50 -1.45 -4.09 0.28
N VAL A 51 -1.61 -5.04 1.19
CA VAL A 51 -2.21 -6.35 0.92
C VAL A 51 -3.72 -6.26 1.14
N ARG A 52 -4.48 -6.60 0.11
CA ARG A 52 -5.95 -6.65 0.13
C ARG A 52 -6.37 -8.09 -0.17
N PRO A 53 -6.82 -8.86 0.84
CA PRO A 53 -7.34 -10.20 0.62
C PRO A 53 -8.57 -10.20 -0.32
N PRO A 54 -8.89 -11.34 -0.95
CA PRO A 54 -10.14 -11.49 -1.68
C PRO A 54 -11.35 -11.08 -0.83
N HIS A 55 -12.27 -10.32 -1.41
CA HIS A 55 -13.49 -9.83 -0.78
C HIS A 55 -13.29 -8.97 0.47
N ALA A 56 -12.09 -8.41 0.68
CA ALA A 56 -11.84 -7.50 1.79
C ALA A 56 -12.86 -6.35 1.76
N PRO A 57 -13.51 -6.01 2.88
CA PRO A 57 -14.48 -4.91 2.93
C PRO A 57 -13.80 -3.56 2.63
N PRO A 58 -14.57 -2.51 2.29
CA PRO A 58 -14.02 -1.17 2.17
C PRO A 58 -13.23 -0.77 3.44
N ALA A 59 -12.14 -0.04 3.26
CA ALA A 59 -11.34 0.48 4.37
C ALA A 59 -11.23 2.00 4.25
N ALA A 60 -11.36 2.70 5.36
CA ALA A 60 -11.27 4.16 5.43
C ALA A 60 -9.83 4.61 5.70
N ALA A 61 -9.51 5.84 5.32
CA ALA A 61 -8.29 6.50 5.79
C ALA A 61 -8.22 6.45 7.33
N GLY A 62 -7.04 6.11 7.84
CA GLY A 62 -6.81 5.82 9.27
C GLY A 62 -6.88 4.35 9.63
N ASP A 63 -7.52 3.50 8.83
CA ASP A 63 -7.65 2.07 9.15
C ASP A 63 -6.30 1.35 9.13
N SER A 64 -6.19 0.33 9.98
CA SER A 64 -5.04 -0.57 10.00
C SER A 64 -5.10 -1.53 8.81
N VAL A 65 -4.00 -1.66 8.09
CA VAL A 65 -3.87 -2.53 6.92
C VAL A 65 -2.55 -3.28 6.96
N ALA A 66 -2.53 -4.49 6.41
CA ALA A 66 -1.31 -5.24 6.20
C ALA A 66 -0.51 -4.66 5.04
N ILE A 67 0.81 -4.58 5.20
CA ILE A 67 1.72 -4.13 4.15
C ILE A 67 2.90 -5.08 3.99
N ILE A 68 3.44 -5.13 2.78
CA ILE A 68 4.74 -5.71 2.47
C ILE A 68 5.69 -4.55 2.15
N PRO A 69 6.67 -4.25 3.02
CA PRO A 69 7.66 -3.22 2.73
C PRO A 69 8.50 -3.58 1.50
N LEU A 70 8.66 -2.63 0.58
CA LEU A 70 9.61 -2.71 -0.53
C LEU A 70 10.86 -1.97 -0.09
N SER A 71 11.73 -2.65 0.66
CA SER A 71 12.97 -2.04 1.13
C SER A 71 13.78 -1.54 -0.08
N LYS A 72 14.05 -0.24 -0.14
CA LYS A 72 15.05 0.32 -1.07
C LYS A 72 16.48 0.08 -0.57
N ASP A 73 16.61 -0.26 0.71
CA ASP A 73 17.85 -0.75 1.28
C ASP A 73 17.86 -2.27 1.20
N LEU A 74 18.47 -2.78 0.12
CA LEU A 74 19.13 -4.09 0.11
C LEU A 74 20.45 -4.00 0.90
N ALA A 75 20.47 -3.27 2.02
CA ALA A 75 21.49 -3.44 3.02
C ALA A 75 21.15 -4.74 3.76
N VAL A 76 21.68 -5.83 3.20
CA VAL A 76 21.86 -7.12 3.85
C VAL A 76 22.26 -6.88 5.30
N ILE A 77 21.47 -7.42 6.22
CA ILE A 77 21.92 -7.78 7.57
C ILE A 77 22.17 -9.29 7.53
#